data_AF-A0A2P6MH82-F1
#
_entry.id   AF-A0A2P6MH82-F1
#
_cell.length_a   1.000
_cell.length_b   1.000
_cell.length_c   1.000
_cell.angle_alpha   90.00
_cell.angle_beta   90.00
_cell.angle_gamma   90.00
#
_symmetry.space_group_name_H-M   'P 1'
#
loop_
_entity.id
_entity.type
_entity.pdbx_description
1 polymer ?
#
loop_
_entity_poly.entity_id
_entity_poly.type
_entity_poly.pdbx_seq_one_letter_code
_entity_poly.pdbx_strand_id
1 'polypeptide(L)'
;MMKKYMLLTSVVFLGACGSENVEPVENEGTEDTTEVQEDDVTTSEEVNPEEENEALEDSEQPLEEEETDTQDWFEDLDFDEVQVEAEYEDGSYDADYEYNGGEPEAEIEDSRGGESIDLSGQDALDEMQLVLPELDVTPETSEEELQQAVLEAFGLEDDYQELDIDIEFRDDEELEMEDEA
;
A
#
# COMPACT_ATOMS: atom_id res chain seq x y z
N MET A 1 -6.92 34.65 3.41
CA MET A 1 -5.51 34.24 3.21
C MET A 1 -4.68 34.53 4.46
N MET A 2 -4.81 33.67 5.47
CA MET A 2 -3.99 33.72 6.68
C MET A 2 -2.87 32.70 6.54
N LYS A 3 -1.66 33.20 6.31
CA LYS A 3 -0.43 32.39 6.32
C LYS A 3 -0.19 31.89 7.75
N LYS A 4 -0.38 30.59 7.98
CA LYS A 4 -0.02 29.89 9.22
C LYS A 4 1.52 29.86 9.30
N TYR A 5 2.09 30.68 10.19
CA TYR A 5 3.53 30.65 10.46
C TYR A 5 3.83 29.59 11.53
N MET A 6 4.33 28.44 11.10
CA MET A 6 4.85 27.39 11.99
C MET A 6 6.26 27.80 12.46
N LEU A 7 6.36 28.30 13.69
CA LEU A 7 7.62 28.62 14.36
C LEU A 7 8.34 27.32 14.79
N LEU A 8 9.28 26.87 13.96
CA LEU A 8 10.20 25.76 14.25
C LEU A 8 11.33 26.22 15.19
N THR A 9 11.18 25.97 16.49
CA THR A 9 12.27 26.16 17.46
C THR A 9 13.23 24.98 17.42
N SER A 10 14.43 25.24 16.87
CA SER A 10 15.64 24.44 17.01
C SER A 10 15.97 24.08 18.47
N VAL A 11 16.16 22.78 18.73
CA VAL A 11 16.96 22.31 19.87
C VAL A 11 18.05 21.38 19.33
N VAL A 12 19.28 21.88 19.33
CA VAL A 12 20.49 21.10 19.03
C VAL A 12 20.89 20.32 20.28
N PHE A 13 20.77 19.00 20.27
CA PHE A 13 21.45 18.13 21.22
C PHE A 13 22.74 17.59 20.62
N LEU A 14 23.88 18.10 21.11
CA LEU A 14 25.20 17.51 20.88
C LEU A 14 25.41 16.40 21.92
N GLY A 15 25.09 15.16 21.54
CA GLY A 15 25.45 13.95 22.27
C GLY A 15 26.72 13.33 21.70
N ALA A 16 27.74 13.20 22.53
CA ALA A 16 29.09 12.76 22.17
C ALA A 16 29.23 11.23 22.02
N CYS A 17 30.14 10.87 21.11
CA CYS A 17 30.78 9.58 20.82
C CYS A 17 31.00 8.63 22.02
N GLY A 18 30.84 7.31 21.81
CA GLY A 18 31.22 6.32 22.81
C GLY A 18 31.01 4.84 22.45
N SER A 19 31.81 4.35 21.50
CA SER A 19 32.35 2.98 21.41
C SER A 19 31.47 1.83 20.87
N GLU A 20 31.78 1.50 19.61
CA GLU A 20 31.61 0.18 18.98
C GLU A 20 32.21 -0.96 19.82
N ASN A 21 31.51 -2.09 19.87
CA ASN A 21 32.13 -3.40 20.07
C ASN A 21 31.29 -4.47 19.35
N VAL A 22 31.77 -4.91 18.19
CA VAL A 22 31.27 -6.08 17.45
C VAL A 22 32.07 -7.31 17.90
N GLU A 23 31.34 -8.42 17.99
CA GLU A 23 31.69 -9.75 18.53
C GLU A 23 32.79 -10.49 17.74
N PRO A 24 33.28 -11.69 18.18
CA PRO A 24 32.56 -12.93 17.83
C PRO A 24 32.74 -14.18 18.75
N VAL A 25 31.69 -15.02 18.74
CA VAL A 25 31.61 -16.51 18.64
C VAL A 25 32.63 -17.37 19.40
N GLU A 26 32.10 -18.23 20.30
CA GLU A 26 32.70 -19.53 20.61
C GLU A 26 31.76 -20.67 20.20
N ASN A 27 32.27 -21.52 19.31
CA ASN A 27 31.65 -22.70 18.74
C ASN A 27 32.13 -23.90 19.56
N GLU A 28 31.26 -24.51 20.36
CA GLU A 28 31.54 -25.79 21.01
C GLU A 28 30.92 -26.92 20.20
N GLY A 29 31.76 -27.55 19.38
CA GLY A 29 31.52 -28.92 18.95
C GLY A 29 31.95 -29.88 20.06
N THR A 30 31.15 -30.91 20.31
CA THR A 30 31.66 -32.27 20.60
C THR A 30 30.52 -33.27 20.36
N GLU A 31 30.85 -34.18 19.47
CA GLU A 31 30.16 -35.39 19.06
C GLU A 31 30.17 -36.39 20.22
N ASP A 32 29.06 -37.09 20.47
CA ASP A 32 29.15 -38.49 20.94
C ASP A 32 27.94 -39.29 20.47
N THR A 33 28.25 -40.21 19.56
CA THR A 33 27.40 -41.25 19.03
C THR A 33 27.24 -42.35 20.07
N THR A 34 26.02 -42.86 20.24
CA THR A 34 25.87 -44.25 20.71
C THR A 34 24.79 -44.94 19.87
N GLU A 35 25.27 -45.82 18.99
CA GLU A 35 24.49 -46.85 18.32
C GLU A 35 23.94 -47.88 19.33
N VAL A 36 22.92 -48.67 18.94
CA VAL A 36 23.04 -50.13 18.76
C VAL A 36 21.67 -50.87 18.71
N GLN A 37 21.52 -51.65 17.62
CA GLN A 37 20.74 -52.90 17.35
C GLN A 37 19.19 -52.85 17.29
N GLU A 38 18.48 -53.24 16.23
CA GLU A 38 18.50 -54.39 15.25
C GLU A 38 17.59 -55.59 15.64
N ASP A 39 17.01 -56.19 14.57
CA ASP A 39 16.14 -57.40 14.45
C ASP A 39 14.62 -57.23 14.73
N ASP A 40 13.66 -57.74 13.95
CA ASP A 40 13.63 -58.94 13.08
C ASP A 40 12.50 -58.88 12.02
N VAL A 41 12.63 -59.73 10.99
CA VAL A 41 11.90 -59.84 9.71
C VAL A 41 10.60 -60.66 9.78
N THR A 42 9.57 -60.38 8.97
CA THR A 42 8.93 -61.32 7.99
C THR A 42 7.51 -60.88 7.52
N THR A 43 7.40 -60.79 6.20
CA THR A 43 6.28 -60.78 5.24
C THR A 43 4.96 -61.53 5.59
N SER A 44 3.80 -60.93 5.24
CA SER A 44 2.79 -61.53 4.32
C SER A 44 1.60 -60.61 4.00
N GLU A 45 1.33 -60.56 2.69
CA GLU A 45 0.20 -60.13 1.84
C GLU A 45 -1.19 -59.69 2.37
N GLU A 46 -1.69 -58.65 1.67
CA GLU A 46 -3.06 -58.41 1.14
C GLU A 46 -4.22 -58.10 2.11
N VAL A 47 -4.75 -56.86 2.08
CA VAL A 47 -6.02 -56.47 1.41
C VAL A 47 -6.28 -54.95 1.49
N ASN A 48 -6.57 -54.34 0.34
CA ASN A 48 -7.22 -53.03 0.11
C ASN A 48 -8.68 -53.07 0.67
N PRO A 49 -9.44 -51.98 0.93
CA PRO A 49 -9.58 -50.83 0.02
C PRO A 49 -9.86 -49.42 0.60
N GLU A 50 -9.74 -48.46 -0.33
CA GLU A 50 -10.36 -47.13 -0.35
C GLU A 50 -9.81 -46.09 0.62
N GLU A 51 -8.85 -45.28 0.14
CA GLU A 51 -8.89 -43.82 0.38
C GLU A 51 -8.51 -43.08 -0.91
N GLU A 52 -9.42 -42.21 -1.34
CA GLU A 52 -9.31 -41.30 -2.46
C GLU A 52 -8.21 -40.28 -2.17
N ASN A 53 -7.05 -40.47 -2.79
CA ASN A 53 -6.02 -39.47 -2.92
C ASN A 53 -6.41 -38.57 -4.10
N GLU A 54 -7.16 -37.51 -3.79
CA GLU A 54 -7.15 -36.32 -4.63
C GLU A 54 -5.86 -35.57 -4.33
N ALA A 55 -4.89 -35.73 -5.22
CA ALA A 55 -3.66 -34.96 -5.22
C ALA A 55 -4.04 -33.49 -5.39
N LEU A 56 -3.77 -32.71 -4.35
CA LEU A 56 -3.78 -31.26 -4.36
C LEU A 56 -2.80 -30.82 -5.46
N GLU A 57 -3.33 -30.35 -6.60
CA GLU A 57 -2.55 -29.59 -7.57
C GLU A 57 -2.24 -28.23 -6.93
N ASP A 58 -1.12 -28.24 -6.20
CA ASP A 58 -0.34 -27.09 -5.79
C ASP A 58 0.05 -26.30 -7.04
N SER A 59 -0.86 -25.42 -7.45
CA SER A 59 -0.62 -24.45 -8.50
C SER A 59 0.16 -23.30 -7.87
N GLU A 60 1.45 -23.54 -7.65
CA GLU A 60 2.44 -22.46 -7.56
C GLU A 60 2.47 -21.77 -8.92
N GLN A 61 1.49 -20.89 -9.15
CA GLN A 61 1.57 -19.90 -10.21
C GLN A 61 2.81 -19.07 -9.88
N PRO A 62 3.84 -19.04 -10.74
CA PRO A 62 4.84 -18.00 -10.61
C PRO A 62 4.07 -16.70 -10.75
N LEU A 63 4.16 -15.84 -9.73
CA LEU A 63 3.96 -14.42 -9.92
C LEU A 63 4.94 -14.05 -11.02
N GLU A 64 4.43 -13.96 -12.25
CA GLU A 64 5.14 -13.32 -13.34
C GLU A 64 5.33 -11.89 -12.86
N GLU A 65 6.50 -11.63 -12.27
CA GLU A 65 7.10 -10.31 -12.24
C GLU A 65 7.21 -9.93 -13.72
N GLU A 66 6.12 -9.35 -14.26
CA GLU A 66 6.16 -8.60 -15.49
C GLU A 66 7.18 -7.50 -15.20
N GLU A 67 8.38 -7.71 -15.71
CA GLU A 67 9.37 -6.66 -15.93
C GLU A 67 8.73 -5.70 -16.94
N THR A 68 7.76 -4.92 -16.47
CA THR A 68 7.26 -3.76 -17.18
C THR A 68 8.50 -2.89 -17.38
N ASP A 69 8.73 -2.46 -18.62
CA ASP A 69 9.55 -1.28 -18.84
C ASP A 69 9.05 -0.26 -17.81
N THR A 70 9.87 0.07 -16.81
CA THR A 70 9.54 1.00 -15.72
C THR A 70 9.49 2.40 -16.31
N GLN A 71 8.51 2.62 -17.19
CA GLN A 71 7.96 3.92 -17.45
C GLN A 71 7.32 4.31 -16.13
N ASP A 72 7.84 5.36 -15.54
CA ASP A 72 7.27 6.01 -14.38
C ASP A 72 5.79 6.33 -14.70
N TRP A 73 4.86 5.50 -14.20
CA TRP A 73 3.43 5.52 -14.57
C TRP A 73 2.79 6.89 -14.37
N PHE A 74 3.30 7.63 -13.39
CA PHE A 74 2.89 8.98 -13.09
C PHE A 74 3.25 9.97 -14.20
N GLU A 75 4.25 9.72 -15.05
CA GLU A 75 4.57 10.59 -16.19
C GLU A 75 3.42 10.66 -17.20
N ASP A 76 2.57 9.63 -17.27
CA ASP A 76 1.43 9.57 -18.19
C ASP A 76 0.15 10.22 -17.65
N LEU A 77 0.10 10.60 -16.36
CA LEU A 77 -1.03 11.31 -15.77
C LEU A 77 -1.15 12.75 -16.30
N ASP A 78 -2.29 13.40 -16.12
CA ASP A 78 -2.43 14.85 -16.39
C ASP A 78 -2.45 15.70 -15.10
N PHE A 79 -2.20 15.06 -13.95
CA PHE A 79 -2.30 15.66 -12.62
C PHE A 79 -0.93 16.07 -12.07
N ASP A 80 -0.91 17.22 -11.40
CA ASP A 80 0.14 17.65 -10.47
C ASP A 80 -0.25 17.35 -9.02
N GLU A 81 -1.53 17.51 -8.66
CA GLU A 81 -2.04 17.22 -7.31
C GLU A 81 -3.43 16.56 -7.40
N VAL A 82 -3.71 15.59 -6.54
CA VAL A 82 -5.04 15.01 -6.33
C VAL A 82 -5.23 14.81 -4.82
N GLN A 83 -6.23 15.48 -4.25
CA GLN A 83 -6.66 15.33 -2.86
C GLN A 83 -8.12 14.88 -2.84
N VAL A 84 -8.40 13.83 -2.08
CA VAL A 84 -9.76 13.30 -1.87
C VAL A 84 -9.96 13.05 -0.39
N GLU A 85 -10.85 13.81 0.24
CA GLU A 85 -11.26 13.63 1.62
C GLU A 85 -12.74 13.24 1.66
N ALA A 86 -13.08 12.14 2.35
CA ALA A 86 -14.45 11.69 2.54
C ALA A 86 -14.70 11.31 4.00
N GLU A 87 -15.64 12.00 4.64
CA GLU A 87 -16.02 11.77 6.04
C GLU A 87 -17.31 10.94 6.10
N TYR A 88 -17.33 9.89 6.93
CA TYR A 88 -18.45 8.98 7.11
C TYR A 88 -18.93 8.96 8.57
N GLU A 89 -20.07 8.34 8.86
CA GLU A 89 -20.55 8.21 10.26
C GLU A 89 -19.51 7.49 11.16
N ASP A 90 -18.84 6.49 10.60
CA ASP A 90 -17.92 5.58 11.29
C ASP A 90 -16.51 5.57 10.63
N GLY A 91 -15.92 6.74 10.44
CA GLY A 91 -14.53 6.89 9.95
C GLY A 91 -14.41 7.89 8.81
N SER A 92 -13.24 7.93 8.20
CA SER A 92 -12.88 8.82 7.10
C SER A 92 -11.96 8.09 6.12
N TYR A 93 -11.93 8.60 4.90
CA TYR A 93 -10.95 8.26 3.87
C TYR A 93 -10.26 9.54 3.43
N ASP A 94 -8.94 9.51 3.36
CA ASP A 94 -8.09 10.60 2.93
C ASP A 94 -7.04 10.04 1.96
N ALA A 95 -6.87 10.70 0.82
CA ALA A 95 -5.92 10.32 -0.19
C ALA A 95 -5.28 11.56 -0.81
N ASP A 96 -3.97 11.63 -0.70
CA ASP A 96 -3.14 12.68 -1.27
C ASP A 96 -2.17 12.10 -2.31
N TYR A 97 -2.04 12.78 -3.43
CA TYR A 97 -0.99 12.56 -4.42
C TYR A 97 -0.43 13.91 -4.89
N GLU A 98 0.90 14.05 -4.87
CA GLU A 98 1.60 15.25 -5.36
C GLU A 98 2.75 14.85 -6.30
N TYR A 99 2.82 15.46 -7.48
CA TYR A 99 3.89 15.28 -8.44
C TYR A 99 4.94 16.39 -8.30
N ASN A 100 5.98 16.14 -7.50
CA ASN A 100 7.05 17.12 -7.24
C ASN A 100 8.12 17.18 -8.36
N GLY A 101 7.70 17.32 -9.62
CA GLY A 101 8.61 17.52 -10.76
C GLY A 101 9.52 16.33 -11.06
N GLY A 102 8.98 15.12 -10.98
CA GLY A 102 9.65 13.85 -11.23
C GLY A 102 9.86 12.98 -10.00
N GLU A 103 9.45 13.47 -8.83
CA GLU A 103 9.53 12.77 -7.55
C GLU A 103 8.13 12.75 -6.92
N PRO A 104 7.22 11.84 -7.32
CA PRO A 104 5.87 11.84 -6.76
C PRO A 104 5.89 11.40 -5.29
N GLU A 105 4.96 11.95 -4.52
CA GLU A 105 4.67 11.56 -3.14
C GLU A 105 3.17 11.23 -3.04
N ALA A 106 2.82 10.32 -2.14
CA ALA A 106 1.43 9.95 -1.88
C ALA A 106 1.24 9.51 -0.43
N GLU A 107 0.02 9.72 0.07
CA GLU A 107 -0.45 9.30 1.38
C GLU A 107 -1.90 8.81 1.26
N ILE A 108 -2.26 7.77 2.02
CA ILE A 108 -3.63 7.26 2.12
C ILE A 108 -3.90 6.94 3.59
N GLU A 109 -4.89 7.59 4.19
CA GLU A 109 -5.43 7.26 5.50
C GLU A 109 -6.87 6.74 5.35
N ASP A 110 -7.15 5.52 5.79
CA ASP A 110 -8.51 4.95 5.81
C ASP A 110 -8.83 4.43 7.20
N SER A 111 -9.79 5.08 7.87
CA SER A 111 -10.26 4.69 9.20
C SER A 111 -11.60 3.97 9.19
N ARG A 112 -12.17 3.73 8.00
CA ARG A 112 -13.44 3.01 7.81
C ARG A 112 -13.24 1.52 8.11
N GLY A 113 -14.35 0.83 8.42
CA GLY A 113 -14.30 -0.64 8.60
C GLY A 113 -13.66 -1.15 9.90
N GLY A 114 -13.16 -0.28 10.78
CA GLY A 114 -12.77 -0.59 12.15
C GLY A 114 -11.30 -0.98 12.38
N GLU A 115 -10.48 -1.00 11.33
CA GLU A 115 -9.01 -1.01 11.41
C GLU A 115 -8.52 0.20 10.62
N SER A 116 -7.61 0.99 11.20
CA SER A 116 -7.03 2.15 10.52
C SER A 116 -5.87 1.70 9.65
N ILE A 117 -5.88 2.13 8.40
CA ILE A 117 -4.82 1.97 7.41
C ILE A 117 -4.15 3.34 7.25
N ASP A 118 -2.83 3.36 7.31
CA ASP A 118 -2.01 4.54 7.06
C ASP A 118 -0.89 4.12 6.10
N LEU A 119 -0.97 4.52 4.84
CA LEU A 119 0.05 4.25 3.80
C LEU A 119 0.73 5.56 3.42
N SER A 120 2.04 5.52 3.21
CA SER A 120 2.78 6.70 2.74
C SER A 120 3.94 6.29 1.84
N GLY A 121 4.36 7.20 0.97
CA GLY A 121 5.50 6.97 0.07
C GLY A 121 5.21 5.84 -0.92
N GLN A 122 6.12 4.86 -1.06
CA GLN A 122 5.98 3.83 -2.09
C GLN A 122 4.73 2.98 -1.92
N ASP A 123 4.35 2.61 -0.70
CA ASP A 123 3.16 1.78 -0.46
C ASP A 123 1.89 2.52 -0.91
N ALA A 124 1.80 3.83 -0.68
CA ALA A 124 0.69 4.65 -1.18
C ALA A 124 0.77 4.86 -2.71
N LEU A 125 1.97 5.06 -3.27
CA LEU A 125 2.16 5.17 -4.72
C LEU A 125 1.77 3.90 -5.48
N ASP A 126 2.00 2.73 -4.89
CA ASP A 126 1.61 1.43 -5.47
C ASP A 126 0.08 1.30 -5.54
N GLU A 127 -0.65 1.80 -4.52
CA GLU A 127 -2.11 1.88 -4.56
C GLU A 127 -2.59 2.94 -5.57
N MET A 128 -1.98 4.14 -5.57
CA MET A 128 -2.33 5.22 -6.51
C MET A 128 -2.07 4.84 -7.98
N GLN A 129 -1.10 3.96 -8.26
CA GLN A 129 -0.87 3.41 -9.59
C GLN A 129 -2.10 2.66 -10.13
N LEU A 130 -2.91 2.07 -9.25
CA LEU A 130 -4.13 1.36 -9.64
C LEU A 130 -5.32 2.32 -9.79
N VAL A 131 -5.36 3.39 -8.99
CA VAL A 131 -6.51 4.30 -8.88
C VAL A 131 -6.44 5.45 -9.89
N LEU A 132 -5.36 6.23 -9.90
CA LEU A 132 -5.29 7.48 -10.65
C LEU A 132 -5.36 7.31 -12.17
N PRO A 133 -4.83 6.24 -12.80
CA PRO A 133 -5.04 6.01 -14.22
C PRO A 133 -6.49 5.72 -14.63
N GLU A 134 -7.36 5.34 -13.69
CA GLU A 134 -8.79 5.14 -13.93
C GLU A 134 -9.61 6.43 -13.75
N LEU A 135 -9.01 7.50 -13.19
CA LEU A 135 -9.66 8.79 -12.97
C LEU A 135 -9.73 9.61 -14.28
N ASP A 136 -10.74 9.33 -15.11
CA ASP A 136 -10.98 10.04 -16.39
C ASP A 136 -11.73 11.37 -16.15
N VAL A 137 -10.97 12.40 -15.77
CA VAL A 137 -11.47 13.76 -15.55
C VAL A 137 -10.60 14.79 -16.27
N THR A 138 -11.20 15.93 -16.63
CA THR A 138 -10.54 17.05 -17.29
C THR A 138 -11.05 18.35 -16.68
N PRO A 139 -10.38 19.51 -16.86
CA PRO A 139 -10.85 20.80 -16.33
C PRO A 139 -12.28 21.22 -16.78
N GLU A 140 -12.83 20.58 -17.81
CA GLU A 140 -14.21 20.81 -18.27
C GLU A 140 -15.26 19.89 -17.63
N THR A 141 -14.84 18.91 -16.82
CA THR A 141 -15.70 17.97 -16.10
C THR A 141 -16.61 18.73 -15.13
N SER A 142 -17.90 18.40 -15.10
CA SER A 142 -18.84 19.01 -14.15
C SER A 142 -18.68 18.44 -12.74
N GLU A 143 -19.11 19.19 -11.72
CA GLU A 143 -19.08 18.74 -10.32
C GLU A 143 -19.77 17.36 -10.15
N GLU A 144 -20.98 17.16 -10.71
CA GLU A 144 -21.68 15.87 -10.63
C GLU A 144 -20.90 14.70 -11.27
N GLU A 145 -20.19 14.96 -12.38
CA GLU A 145 -19.37 13.95 -13.06
C GLU A 145 -18.06 13.69 -12.31
N LEU A 146 -17.45 14.72 -11.72
CA LEU A 146 -16.24 14.62 -10.91
C LEU A 146 -16.49 13.77 -9.66
N GLN A 147 -17.58 14.04 -8.93
CA GLN A 147 -17.98 13.25 -7.77
C GLN A 147 -18.11 11.77 -8.14
N GLN A 148 -18.84 11.47 -9.22
CA GLN A 148 -19.04 10.09 -9.63
C GLN A 148 -17.73 9.40 -10.03
N ALA A 149 -16.85 10.10 -10.77
CA ALA A 149 -15.57 9.56 -11.19
C ALA A 149 -14.66 9.24 -9.99
N VAL A 150 -14.61 10.13 -9.00
CA VAL A 150 -13.83 9.92 -7.77
C VAL A 150 -14.41 8.78 -6.93
N LEU A 151 -15.72 8.76 -6.68
CA LEU A 151 -16.33 7.67 -5.91
C LEU A 151 -16.07 6.29 -6.57
N GLU A 152 -16.10 6.22 -7.91
CA GLU A 152 -15.82 5.00 -8.65
C GLU A 152 -14.34 4.59 -8.61
N ALA A 153 -13.42 5.51 -8.91
CA ALA A 153 -11.98 5.22 -8.95
C ALA A 153 -11.41 4.86 -7.58
N PHE A 154 -11.81 5.59 -6.53
CA PHE A 154 -11.34 5.38 -5.16
C PHE A 154 -12.16 4.34 -4.38
N GLY A 155 -13.21 3.78 -5.00
CA GLY A 155 -14.07 2.78 -4.36
C GLY A 155 -14.79 3.29 -3.12
N LEU A 156 -15.24 4.54 -3.14
CA LEU A 156 -15.91 5.22 -2.03
C LEU A 156 -17.43 5.01 -2.11
N GLU A 157 -18.08 4.87 -0.95
CA GLU A 157 -19.53 4.77 -0.83
C GLU A 157 -20.20 6.15 -0.90
N ASP A 158 -21.42 6.24 -1.45
CA ASP A 158 -22.16 7.49 -1.63
C ASP A 158 -22.89 7.99 -0.36
N ASP A 159 -22.69 7.32 0.78
CA ASP A 159 -23.29 7.67 2.08
C ASP A 159 -22.33 8.49 2.99
N TYR A 160 -21.38 9.20 2.38
CA TYR A 160 -20.54 10.18 3.05
C TYR A 160 -21.38 11.32 3.67
N GLN A 161 -20.86 11.93 4.73
CA GLN A 161 -21.39 13.16 5.33
C GLN A 161 -20.79 14.40 4.68
N GLU A 162 -19.52 14.33 4.30
CA GLU A 162 -18.75 15.40 3.66
C GLU A 162 -17.80 14.75 2.64
N LEU A 163 -17.69 15.35 1.45
CA LEU A 163 -16.77 14.94 0.39
C LEU A 163 -16.10 16.20 -0.18
N ASP A 164 -14.79 16.25 -0.07
CA ASP A 164 -13.92 17.29 -0.62
C ASP A 164 -12.99 16.67 -1.66
N ILE A 165 -12.93 17.28 -2.85
CA ILE A 165 -12.05 16.85 -3.94
C ILE A 165 -11.34 18.08 -4.49
N ASP A 166 -10.02 18.02 -4.60
CA ASP A 166 -9.15 19.03 -5.19
C ASP A 166 -8.20 18.36 -6.19
N ILE A 167 -8.16 18.86 -7.42
CA ILE A 167 -7.30 18.34 -8.49
C ILE A 167 -6.60 19.51 -9.17
N GLU A 168 -5.27 19.56 -9.08
CA GLU A 168 -4.42 20.45 -9.87
C GLU A 168 -3.91 19.69 -11.11
N PHE A 169 -4.17 20.22 -12.29
CA PHE A 169 -3.70 19.68 -13.57
C PHE A 169 -2.36 20.30 -13.97
N ARG A 170 -1.58 19.56 -14.77
CA ARG A 170 -0.26 19.99 -15.28
C ARG A 170 -0.24 21.26 -16.12
N ASP A 171 -1.40 21.72 -16.56
CA ASP A 171 -1.54 22.98 -17.29
C ASP A 171 -1.95 24.17 -16.41
N ASP A 172 -1.86 24.02 -15.09
CA ASP A 172 -2.22 24.98 -14.05
C ASP A 172 -3.75 25.23 -13.94
N GLU A 173 -4.59 24.37 -14.54
CA GLU A 173 -6.04 24.35 -14.32
C GLU A 173 -6.39 23.53 -13.06
N GLU A 174 -7.49 23.89 -12.39
CA GLU A 174 -7.91 23.31 -11.11
C GLU A 174 -9.37 22.86 -11.18
N LEU A 175 -9.70 21.75 -10.53
CA LEU A 175 -11.06 21.35 -10.18
C LEU A 175 -11.18 21.21 -8.67
N GLU A 176 -12.15 21.91 -8.08
CA GLU A 176 -12.44 21.85 -6.66
C GLU A 176 -13.94 21.58 -6.47
N MET A 177 -14.29 20.76 -5.49
CA MET A 177 -15.66 20.59 -5.02
C MET A 177 -15.71 20.24 -3.53
N GLU A 178 -16.80 20.64 -2.88
CA GLU A 178 -17.13 20.36 -1.49
C GLU A 178 -18.64 20.07 -1.44
N ASP A 179 -19.03 18.89 -0.95
CA ASP A 179 -20.43 18.47 -0.80
C ASP A 179 -20.70 17.97 0.63
N GLU A 180 -21.76 18.50 1.27
CA GLU A 180 -22.20 18.14 2.62
C GLU A 180 -23.64 17.59 2.55
N ALA A 181 -23.86 16.35 3.02
CA ALA A 181 -25.09 15.57 2.83
C ALA A 181 -26.24 15.81 3.84
#